data_AF-A0A1X0QFI2-F1
#
_entry.id   AF-A0A1X0QFI2-F1
#
_cell.length_a   1.000
_cell.length_b   1.000
_cell.length_c   1.000
_cell.angle_alpha   90.00
_cell.angle_beta   90.00
_cell.angle_gamma   90.00
#
_symmetry.space_group_name_H-M   'P 1'
#
loop_
_entity.id
_entity.type
_entity.pdbx_description
1 polymer ?
#
loop_
_entity_poly.entity_id
_entity_poly.type
_entity_poly.pdbx_seq_one_letter_code
_entity_poly.pdbx_strand_id
1 'polypeptide(L)'
;MKRKCRFQIPFNIKCKNCKDVLPEGKRIYCFKHTSKETFHGLKIFILSIRCYGCGFYYKLITDPQFEEYKPLRGCNKVLLNLEEVLSESEISITSAKIATRIDIKIVKKAFKENKTIQQINREFL
;
A
#
# COMPACT_ATOMS: atom_id res chain seq x y z
N MET A 1 0.21 -0.83 -29.04
CA MET A 1 0.35 -2.26 -29.41
C MET A 1 0.39 -3.12 -28.15
N LYS A 2 -0.35 -4.24 -28.11
CA LYS A 2 -0.38 -5.19 -26.98
C LYS A 2 0.60 -6.34 -27.28
N ARG A 3 1.60 -6.57 -26.42
CA ARG A 3 2.59 -7.65 -26.58
C ARG A 3 2.58 -8.56 -25.37
N LYS A 4 2.72 -9.88 -25.57
CA LYS A 4 2.87 -10.86 -24.48
C LYS A 4 4.32 -10.82 -23.98
N CYS A 5 4.54 -10.78 -22.68
CA CYS A 5 5.87 -10.83 -22.09
C CYS A 5 5.87 -11.67 -20.80
N ARG A 6 7.05 -12.13 -20.39
CA ARG A 6 7.28 -12.75 -19.09
C ARG A 6 7.76 -11.66 -18.13
N PHE A 7 7.09 -11.53 -16.99
CA PHE A 7 7.29 -10.45 -16.03
C PHE A 7 7.40 -11.04 -14.62
N GLN A 8 8.32 -10.49 -13.83
CA GLN A 8 8.45 -10.81 -12.40
C GLN A 8 7.68 -9.78 -11.60
N ILE A 9 6.83 -10.23 -10.69
CA ILE A 9 6.03 -9.35 -9.85
C ILE A 9 6.93 -8.57 -8.87
N PRO A 10 6.85 -7.23 -8.82
CA PRO A 10 7.74 -6.41 -8.00
C PRO A 10 7.30 -6.23 -6.54
N PHE A 11 6.06 -6.56 -6.18
CA PHE A 11 5.55 -6.48 -4.81
C PHE A 11 4.33 -7.39 -4.63
N ASN A 12 3.94 -7.72 -3.41
CA ASN A 12 2.76 -8.56 -3.18
C ASN A 12 1.48 -7.83 -3.62
N ILE A 13 0.72 -8.48 -4.51
CA ILE A 13 -0.51 -7.92 -5.09
C ILE A 13 -1.72 -8.64 -4.53
N LYS A 14 -2.64 -7.93 -3.88
CA LYS A 14 -3.93 -8.47 -3.47
C LYS A 14 -5.02 -8.12 -4.48
N CYS A 15 -5.73 -9.14 -4.97
CA CYS A 15 -6.84 -8.96 -5.89
C CYS A 15 -8.04 -8.31 -5.17
N LYS A 16 -8.63 -7.27 -5.76
CA LYS A 16 -9.84 -6.65 -5.19
C LYS A 16 -11.09 -7.54 -5.32
N ASN A 17 -11.09 -8.48 -6.26
CA ASN A 17 -12.25 -9.34 -6.56
C ASN A 17 -12.31 -10.59 -5.67
N CYS A 18 -11.29 -11.45 -5.71
CA CYS A 18 -11.26 -12.72 -4.95
C CYS A 18 -10.41 -12.68 -3.68
N LYS A 19 -9.73 -11.55 -3.40
CA LYS A 19 -8.82 -11.39 -2.25
C LYS A 19 -7.56 -12.28 -2.26
N ASP A 20 -7.36 -13.07 -3.31
CA ASP A 20 -6.10 -13.80 -3.54
C ASP A 20 -4.90 -12.86 -3.58
N VAL A 21 -3.78 -13.34 -3.05
CA VAL A 21 -2.50 -12.64 -3.08
C VAL A 21 -1.58 -13.30 -4.10
N LEU A 22 -1.07 -12.49 -5.03
CA LEU A 22 0.04 -12.88 -5.89
C LEU A 22 1.34 -12.43 -5.21
N PRO A 23 2.23 -13.36 -4.82
CA PRO A 23 3.45 -13.02 -4.11
C PRO A 23 4.45 -12.30 -5.03
N GLU A 24 5.28 -11.47 -4.40
CA GLU A 24 6.47 -10.87 -5.00
C GLU A 24 7.42 -11.95 -5.56
N GLY A 25 8.17 -11.60 -6.59
CA GLY A 25 9.16 -12.49 -7.21
C GLY A 25 8.57 -13.56 -8.13
N LYS A 26 7.24 -13.77 -8.12
CA LYS A 26 6.60 -14.75 -9.01
C LYS A 26 6.72 -14.32 -10.47
N ARG A 27 7.24 -15.22 -11.31
CA ARG A 27 7.36 -15.01 -12.77
C ARG A 27 6.09 -15.47 -13.48
N ILE A 28 5.44 -14.55 -14.19
CA ILE A 28 4.17 -14.79 -14.86
C ILE A 28 4.19 -14.31 -16.31
N TYR A 29 3.26 -14.81 -17.11
CA TYR A 29 2.97 -14.21 -18.41
C TYR A 29 1.96 -13.09 -18.24
N CYS A 30 2.25 -11.92 -18.83
CA CYS A 30 1.35 -10.78 -18.84
C CYS A 30 1.29 -10.14 -20.22
N PHE A 31 0.35 -9.21 -20.38
CA PHE A 31 0.26 -8.38 -21.59
C PHE A 31 0.77 -6.97 -21.29
N LYS A 32 1.79 -6.55 -22.02
CA LYS A 32 2.32 -5.19 -22.01
C LYS A 32 1.63 -4.34 -23.06
N HIS A 33 1.17 -3.17 -22.65
CA HIS A 33 0.59 -2.13 -23.49
C HIS A 33 1.36 -0.83 -23.26
N THR A 34 1.60 -0.06 -24.31
CA THR A 34 2.18 1.28 -24.19
C THR A 34 1.05 2.27 -24.00
N SER A 35 1.10 3.06 -22.92
CA SER A 35 0.14 4.15 -22.68
C SER A 35 0.26 5.21 -23.78
N LYS A 36 -0.80 6.01 -23.96
CA LYS A 36 -0.74 7.22 -24.80
C LYS A 36 0.05 8.33 -24.11
N GLU A 37 0.02 8.34 -22.79
CA GLU A 37 0.73 9.31 -21.97
C GLU A 37 2.22 8.98 -21.91
N THR A 38 3.02 10.04 -21.91
CA THR A 38 4.48 9.98 -21.77
C THR A 38 4.92 10.90 -20.65
N PHE A 39 5.91 10.47 -19.90
CA PHE A 39 6.54 11.29 -18.85
C PHE A 39 7.87 11.83 -19.38
N HIS A 40 7.95 13.13 -19.64
CA HIS A 40 9.16 13.76 -20.23
C HIS A 40 9.71 13.01 -21.46
N GLY A 41 8.81 12.53 -22.35
CA GLY A 41 9.17 11.74 -23.54
C GLY A 41 9.40 10.24 -23.29
N LEU A 42 9.44 9.80 -22.03
CA LEU A 42 9.53 8.38 -21.67
C LEU A 42 8.16 7.70 -21.82
N LYS A 43 8.17 6.50 -22.41
CA LYS A 43 6.98 5.70 -22.64
C LYS A 43 6.52 5.05 -21.33
N ILE A 44 5.29 5.33 -20.92
CA ILE A 44 4.67 4.66 -19.78
C ILE A 44 4.08 3.32 -20.25
N PHE A 45 4.33 2.25 -19.48
CA PHE A 45 3.80 0.94 -19.79
C PHE A 45 2.69 0.54 -18.84
N ILE A 46 1.68 -0.12 -19.39
CA ILE A 46 0.57 -0.73 -18.67
C ILE A 46 0.70 -2.25 -18.80
N LEU A 47 0.81 -2.95 -17.69
CA LEU A 47 0.88 -4.40 -17.63
C LEU A 47 -0.47 -4.96 -17.19
N SER A 48 -1.07 -5.82 -18.00
CA SER A 48 -2.31 -6.54 -17.66
C SER A 48 -1.98 -7.95 -17.21
N ILE A 49 -2.33 -8.27 -15.97
CA ILE A 49 -2.01 -9.54 -15.30
C ILE A 49 -3.32 -10.27 -15.01
N ARG A 50 -3.38 -11.56 -15.33
CA ARG A 50 -4.53 -12.42 -15.04
C ARG A 50 -4.43 -12.96 -13.61
N CYS A 51 -5.49 -12.79 -12.83
CA CYS A 51 -5.63 -13.44 -11.53
C CYS A 51 -5.85 -14.95 -11.69
N TYR A 52 -5.18 -15.76 -10.85
CA TYR A 52 -5.31 -17.22 -10.89
C TYR A 52 -6.64 -17.72 -10.31
N GLY A 53 -7.17 -17.10 -9.24
CA GLY A 53 -8.44 -17.54 -8.65
C GLY A 53 -9.67 -17.12 -9.45
N CYS A 54 -9.84 -15.83 -9.72
CA CYS A 54 -11.06 -15.33 -10.39
C CYS A 54 -10.93 -15.07 -11.90
N GLY A 55 -9.73 -15.23 -12.49
CA GLY A 55 -9.52 -14.93 -13.92
C GLY A 55 -9.57 -13.45 -14.32
N PHE A 56 -9.89 -12.54 -13.39
CA PHE A 56 -9.95 -11.11 -13.65
C PHE A 56 -8.58 -10.52 -14.01
N TYR A 57 -8.56 -9.58 -14.96
CA TYR A 57 -7.33 -8.87 -15.35
C TYR A 57 -7.17 -7.58 -14.56
N TYR A 58 -6.19 -7.53 -13.66
CA TYR A 58 -5.76 -6.28 -13.03
C TYR A 58 -4.62 -5.64 -13.81
N LYS A 59 -4.48 -4.32 -13.66
CA LYS A 59 -3.53 -3.50 -14.41
C LYS A 59 -2.53 -2.83 -13.48
N LEU A 60 -1.25 -2.90 -13.85
CA LEU A 60 -0.17 -2.10 -13.27
C LEU A 60 0.29 -1.05 -14.28
N ILE A 61 0.72 0.10 -13.79
CA ILE A 61 1.34 1.15 -14.60
C ILE A 61 2.78 1.39 -14.11
N THR A 62 3.68 1.75 -15.02
CA THR A 62 5.06 2.16 -14.66
C THR A 62 5.08 3.63 -14.28
N ASP A 63 5.66 3.97 -13.13
CA ASP A 63 5.86 5.33 -12.65
C ASP A 63 7.33 5.73 -12.77
N PRO A 64 7.72 6.42 -13.86
CA PRO A 64 9.11 6.80 -14.09
C PRO A 64 9.66 7.82 -13.10
N GLN A 65 8.80 8.55 -12.37
CA GLN A 65 9.24 9.50 -11.35
C GLN A 65 9.81 8.83 -10.09
N PHE A 66 9.27 7.67 -9.72
CA PHE A 66 9.65 6.94 -8.50
C PHE A 66 10.31 5.60 -8.80
N GLU A 67 10.56 5.30 -10.08
CA GLU A 67 11.14 4.02 -10.54
C GLU A 67 10.33 2.78 -10.12
N GLU A 68 9.06 2.96 -9.78
CA GLU A 68 8.19 1.91 -9.25
C GLU A 68 7.06 1.54 -10.23
N TYR A 69 6.40 0.41 -9.98
CA TYR A 69 5.11 0.10 -10.58
C TYR A 69 3.99 0.47 -9.61
N LYS A 70 2.89 1.05 -10.11
CA LYS A 70 1.69 1.30 -9.30
C LYS A 70 0.49 0.49 -9.76
N PRO A 71 -0.40 0.08 -8.83
CA PRO A 71 -1.66 -0.54 -9.19
C PRO A 71 -2.60 0.50 -9.83
N LEU A 72 -2.97 0.27 -11.09
CA LEU A 72 -3.92 1.14 -11.81
C LEU A 72 -5.36 0.72 -11.55
N ARG A 73 -5.68 -0.58 -11.67
CA ARG A 73 -7.05 -1.08 -11.49
C ARG A 73 -7.08 -2.52 -10.98
N GLY A 74 -8.02 -2.79 -10.06
CA GLY A 74 -8.42 -4.15 -9.65
C GLY A 74 -7.48 -4.85 -8.67
N CYS A 75 -6.48 -4.15 -8.15
CA CYS A 75 -5.53 -4.70 -7.19
C CYS A 75 -5.01 -3.63 -6.22
N ASN A 76 -4.44 -4.07 -5.09
CA ASN A 76 -3.72 -3.25 -4.11
C ASN A 76 -2.33 -3.86 -3.86
N LYS A 77 -1.33 -3.02 -3.59
CA LYS A 77 -0.05 -3.43 -3.00
C LYS A 77 -0.30 -3.77 -1.53
N VAL A 78 0.27 -4.87 -1.05
CA VAL A 78 0.17 -5.31 0.36
C VAL A 78 1.56 -5.64 0.87
N LEU A 79 1.83 -5.30 2.12
CA LEU A 79 3.00 -5.77 2.87
C LEU A 79 2.57 -7.02 3.64
N LEU A 80 3.27 -8.14 3.44
CA LEU A 80 2.94 -9.40 4.12
C LEU A 80 3.51 -9.45 5.54
N ASN A 81 4.53 -8.64 5.84
CA ASN A 81 5.11 -8.48 7.16
C ASN A 81 4.54 -7.22 7.81
N LEU A 82 3.65 -7.39 8.79
CA LEU A 82 3.04 -6.27 9.51
C LEU A 82 4.05 -5.55 10.43
N GLU A 83 5.14 -6.24 10.79
CA GLU A 83 6.20 -5.75 11.69
C GLU A 83 7.12 -4.72 11.02
N GLU A 84 7.38 -4.82 9.71
CA GLU A 84 8.27 -3.90 8.97
C GLU A 84 7.57 -2.56 8.63
N VAL A 85 6.24 -2.56 8.52
CA VAL A 85 5.47 -1.34 8.18
C VAL A 85 5.47 -0.33 9.31
N LEU A 86 5.56 -0.81 10.56
CA LEU A 86 5.63 0.04 11.75
C LEU A 86 6.96 0.80 11.83
N SER A 87 8.04 0.31 11.21
CA SER A 87 9.32 1.03 11.18
C SER A 87 9.44 2.06 10.05
N GLU A 88 8.85 1.83 8.88
CA GLU A 88 9.02 2.75 7.72
C GLU A 88 7.99 3.89 7.70
N SER A 89 6.78 3.65 8.19
CA SER A 89 5.72 4.67 8.23
C SER A 89 5.90 5.73 9.33
N GLU A 90 6.83 5.51 10.25
CA GLU A 90 7.21 6.51 11.26
C GLU A 90 8.24 7.53 10.74
N ILE A 91 8.94 7.28 9.62
CA ILE A 91 10.10 8.10 9.20
C ILE A 91 9.71 9.24 8.23
N SER A 92 8.55 9.20 7.57
CA SER A 92 8.10 10.30 6.67
C SER A 92 6.97 11.17 7.25
N ILE A 93 6.47 10.87 8.44
CA ILE A 93 5.44 11.67 9.14
C ILE A 93 6.08 12.51 10.27
N THR A 94 7.27 12.15 10.72
CA THR A 94 7.99 12.79 11.83
C THR A 94 8.59 14.16 11.49
N SER A 95 8.73 14.54 10.22
CA SER A 95 9.29 15.84 9.81
C SER A 95 8.29 16.87 9.26
N ALA A 96 7.00 16.53 9.09
CA ALA A 96 6.01 17.44 8.50
C ALA A 96 4.67 17.62 9.27
N LYS A 97 4.48 16.98 10.44
CA LYS A 97 3.30 17.19 11.31
C LYS A 97 3.62 17.75 12.70
N ILE A 98 4.77 18.39 12.83
CA ILE A 98 4.95 19.43 13.85
C ILE A 98 4.23 20.67 13.32
N ALA A 99 3.25 21.15 14.10
CA ALA A 99 2.42 22.34 13.89
C ALA A 99 1.13 22.17 13.05
N THR A 100 0.03 21.76 13.68
CA THR A 100 -0.96 22.71 14.25
C THR A 100 -2.26 22.02 14.73
N ARG A 101 -2.53 22.13 16.05
CA ARG A 101 -3.86 22.21 16.70
C ARG A 101 -4.88 21.09 16.45
N ILE A 102 -4.66 19.91 17.05
CA ILE A 102 -5.75 19.08 17.59
C ILE A 102 -5.46 18.91 19.09
N ASP A 103 -6.45 19.25 19.91
CA ASP A 103 -6.30 19.91 21.22
C ASP A 103 -5.65 19.09 22.35
N ILE A 104 -4.63 19.70 22.98
CA ILE A 104 -4.03 19.31 24.28
C ILE A 104 -5.09 19.03 25.37
N LYS A 105 -6.30 19.59 25.24
CA LYS A 105 -7.44 19.37 26.15
C LYS A 105 -7.95 17.92 26.14
N ILE A 106 -7.98 17.26 24.98
CA ILE A 106 -8.49 15.88 24.84
C ILE A 106 -7.50 14.90 25.50
N VAL A 107 -6.21 15.08 25.24
CA VAL A 107 -5.14 14.26 25.83
C VAL A 107 -5.07 14.42 27.35
N LYS A 108 -5.22 15.65 27.87
CA LYS A 108 -5.27 15.91 29.32
C LYS A 108 -6.50 15.29 29.99
N LYS A 109 -7.65 15.24 29.30
CA LYS A 109 -8.89 14.62 29.80
C LYS A 109 -8.73 13.10 29.92
N ALA A 110 -8.20 12.44 28.88
CA ALA A 110 -7.94 11.01 28.87
C ALA A 110 -6.89 10.56 29.92
N PHE A 111 -5.88 11.39 30.22
CA PHE A 111 -4.89 11.09 31.26
C PHE A 111 -5.45 11.19 32.68
N LYS A 112 -6.41 12.09 32.90
CA LYS A 112 -7.06 12.28 34.21
C LYS A 112 -8.02 11.14 34.54
N GLU A 113 -8.79 10.71 33.54
CA GLU A 113 -9.74 9.58 33.65
C GLU A 113 -9.02 8.25 33.94
N ASN A 114 -7.86 8.01 33.32
CA ASN A 114 -7.04 6.83 33.59
C ASN A 114 -6.43 6.81 35.01
N LYS A 115 -6.10 7.98 35.58
CA LYS A 115 -5.55 8.08 36.95
C LYS A 115 -6.61 7.76 38.01
N THR A 116 -7.87 8.17 37.78
CA THR A 116 -9.02 7.81 38.63
C THR A 116 -9.37 6.33 38.58
N ILE A 117 -9.30 5.69 37.41
CA ILE A 117 -9.55 4.24 37.27
C ILE A 117 -8.50 3.42 38.03
N GLN A 118 -7.22 3.84 38.01
CA GLN A 118 -6.16 3.18 38.79
C GLN A 118 -6.30 3.36 40.31
N GLN A 119 -6.97 4.42 40.77
CA GLN A 119 -7.29 4.61 42.19
C GLN A 119 -8.47 3.73 42.63
N ILE A 120 -9.55 3.66 41.84
CA ILE A 120 -10.72 2.82 42.11
C ILE A 120 -10.31 1.33 42.18
N ASN A 121 -9.43 0.88 41.29
CA ASN A 121 -8.95 -0.51 41.28
C ASN A 121 -8.02 -0.86 42.45
N ARG A 122 -7.52 0.13 43.21
CA ARG A 122 -6.74 -0.09 44.45
C ARG A 122 -7.59 -0.12 45.71
N GLU A 123 -8.81 0.41 45.67
CA GLU A 123 -9.74 0.41 46.81
C GLU A 123 -10.63 -0.85 46.87
N PHE A 124 -10.64 -1.66 45.79
CA PHE A 124 -11.42 -2.89 45.67
C PHE A 124 -10.57 -4.19 45.66
N LEU A 125 -9.33 -4.13 46.18
CA LEU A 125 -8.44 -5.26 46.49
C LEU A 125 -8.05 -5.18 47.98
#